data_AF-A0A1G7LHM4-F1
#
_entry.id   AF-A0A1G7LHM4-F1
#
_cell.length_a   1.000
_cell.length_b   1.000
_cell.length_c   1.000
_cell.angle_alpha   90.00
_cell.angle_beta   90.00
_cell.angle_gamma   90.00
#
_symmetry.space_group_name_H-M   'P 1'
#
loop_
_entity.id
_entity.type
_entity.pdbx_description
1 polymer ?
#
loop_
_entity_poly.entity_id
_entity_poly.type
_entity_poly.pdbx_seq_one_letter_code
_entity_poly.pdbx_strand_id
1 'polypeptide(L)'
;MPKKITPKKITSKTLSPHYSKSVKFLKKFVKIKAKNGNIYTGTIVKVDKKRVYLKVNSVKHAGKVHTSFFPFILPLVLFDLLAIVLLDTRRRIIF
;
A
#
# COMPACT_ATOMS: atom_id res chain seq x y z
N MET A 1 28.39 44.10 6.16
CA MET A 1 27.10 44.36 5.48
C MET A 1 26.34 43.05 5.28
N PRO A 2 25.13 42.87 5.82
CA PRO A 2 24.33 41.69 5.51
C PRO A 2 23.65 41.85 4.14
N LYS A 3 23.84 40.87 3.25
CA LYS A 3 23.14 40.80 1.95
C LYS A 3 21.64 40.57 2.21
N LYS A 4 20.80 41.55 1.84
CA LYS A 4 19.34 41.38 1.74
C LYS A 4 19.04 40.31 0.69
N ILE A 5 18.58 39.15 1.14
CA ILE A 5 17.97 38.15 0.27
C ILE A 5 16.55 38.62 0.00
N THR A 6 16.35 39.21 -1.18
CA THR A 6 15.03 39.59 -1.68
C THR A 6 14.19 38.33 -1.93
N PRO A 7 12.93 38.28 -1.48
CA PRO A 7 12.06 37.16 -1.77
C PRO A 7 11.81 37.13 -3.27
N LYS A 8 12.35 36.10 -3.93
CA LYS A 8 12.14 35.84 -5.35
C LYS A 8 10.64 35.73 -5.60
N LYS A 9 10.05 36.76 -6.22
CA LYS A 9 8.63 36.87 -6.56
C LYS A 9 8.24 35.63 -7.36
N ILE A 10 7.58 34.67 -6.70
CA ILE A 10 7.06 33.46 -7.35
C ILE A 10 5.90 33.91 -8.20
N THR A 11 6.19 34.10 -9.48
CA THR A 11 5.22 34.35 -10.55
C THR A 11 4.01 33.44 -10.37
N SER A 12 2.83 34.05 -10.52
CA SER A 12 1.48 33.49 -10.46
C SER A 12 1.31 32.30 -11.41
N LYS A 13 1.87 31.14 -11.06
CA LYS A 13 1.64 29.89 -11.76
C LYS A 13 0.27 29.41 -11.31
N THR A 14 -0.70 29.35 -12.24
CA THR A 14 -2.02 28.73 -12.09
C THR A 14 -1.96 27.52 -11.15
N LEU A 15 -2.54 27.69 -9.97
CA LEU A 15 -2.48 26.70 -8.91
C LEU A 15 -3.39 25.53 -9.30
N SER A 16 -2.82 24.35 -9.53
CA SER A 16 -3.61 23.16 -9.87
C SER A 16 -4.67 22.90 -8.78
N PRO A 17 -5.91 22.51 -9.14
CA PRO A 17 -6.92 22.13 -8.15
C PRO A 17 -6.44 20.99 -7.23
N HIS A 18 -5.59 20.10 -7.75
CA HIS A 18 -4.96 19.02 -6.97
C HIS A 18 -3.99 19.54 -5.91
N TYR A 19 -3.24 20.61 -6.21
CA TYR A 19 -2.35 21.24 -5.25
C TYR A 19 -3.16 21.85 -4.09
N SER A 20 -4.19 22.63 -4.39
CA SER A 20 -5.07 23.23 -3.38
C SER A 20 -5.70 22.17 -2.48
N LYS A 21 -6.21 21.08 -3.07
CA LYS A 21 -6.77 19.95 -2.31
C LYS A 21 -5.75 19.30 -1.39
N SER A 22 -4.51 19.10 -1.86
CA SER A 22 -3.44 18.46 -1.08
C SER A 22 -2.96 19.32 0.09
N VAL A 23 -2.88 20.64 -0.11
CA VAL A 23 -2.47 21.59 0.94
C VAL A 23 -3.45 21.60 2.13
N LYS A 24 -4.76 21.34 1.90
CA LYS A 24 -5.75 21.19 2.99
C LYS A 24 -5.44 20.05 3.98
N PHE A 25 -4.63 19.07 3.55
CA PHE A 25 -4.22 17.93 4.35
C PHE A 25 -2.78 18.03 4.88
N LEU A 26 -2.13 19.19 4.73
CA LEU A 26 -0.80 19.43 5.28
C LEU A 26 -0.81 19.25 6.81
N LYS A 27 0.20 18.57 7.36
CA LYS A 27 0.33 18.19 8.78
C LYS A 27 -0.76 17.23 9.31
N LYS A 28 -1.63 16.71 8.44
CA LYS A 28 -2.63 15.70 8.84
C LYS A 28 -2.16 14.29 8.54
N PHE A 29 -2.60 13.35 9.35
CA PHE A 29 -2.44 11.92 9.10
C PHE A 29 -3.41 11.50 8.00
N VAL A 30 -2.90 10.88 6.95
CA VAL A 30 -3.65 10.49 5.76
C VAL A 30 -3.27 9.10 5.29
N LYS A 31 -4.18 8.49 4.53
CA LYS A 31 -3.99 7.23 3.82
C LYS A 31 -4.04 7.49 2.33
N ILE A 32 -2.96 7.21 1.61
CA ILE A 32 -2.80 7.48 0.18
C ILE A 32 -2.69 6.16 -0.58
N LYS A 33 -3.63 5.90 -1.48
CA LYS A 33 -3.55 4.79 -2.44
C LYS A 33 -2.86 5.27 -3.71
N ALA A 34 -1.69 4.71 -4.01
CA ALA A 34 -0.96 4.97 -5.23
C ALA A 34 -1.54 4.17 -6.41
N LYS A 35 -1.25 4.60 -7.64
CA LYS A 35 -1.73 3.93 -8.87
C LYS A 35 -1.25 2.47 -8.98
N ASN A 36 -0.09 2.16 -8.39
CA ASN A 36 0.43 0.79 -8.30
C ASN A 36 -0.27 -0.06 -7.23
N GLY A 37 -1.33 0.46 -6.59
CA GLY A 37 -2.09 -0.22 -5.55
C GLY A 37 -1.49 -0.11 -4.15
N ASN A 38 -0.24 0.35 -4.00
CA ASN A 38 0.38 0.50 -2.68
C ASN A 38 -0.37 1.55 -1.87
N ILE A 39 -0.54 1.27 -0.58
CA ILE A 39 -1.19 2.16 0.36
C ILE A 39 -0.13 2.68 1.33
N TYR A 40 0.08 3.99 1.32
CA TYR A 40 0.97 4.69 2.24
C TYR A 40 0.13 5.36 3.33
N THR A 41 0.46 5.10 4.58
CA THR A 41 -0.21 5.73 5.72
C THR A 41 0.81 6.57 6.48
N GLY A 42 0.50 7.84 6.73
CA GLY A 42 1.46 8.76 7.33
C GLY A 42 1.01 10.21 7.32
N THR A 43 1.90 11.12 7.73
CA THR A 43 1.59 12.55 7.83
C THR A 43 2.17 13.33 6.66
N ILE A 44 1.39 14.21 6.03
CA ILE A 44 1.92 15.07 4.96
C ILE A 44 2.81 16.14 5.57
N VAL A 45 4.10 16.12 5.23
CA VAL A 45 5.09 17.10 5.73
C VAL A 45 5.29 18.27 4.77
N LYS A 46 5.12 18.03 3.46
CA LYS A 46 5.36 19.03 2.42
C LYS A 46 4.54 18.71 1.18
N VAL A 47 4.06 19.74 0.50
CA VAL A 47 3.40 19.63 -0.80
C VAL A 47 4.12 20.56 -1.78
N ASP A 48 4.68 19.99 -2.85
CA ASP A 48 5.22 20.73 -3.99
C ASP A 48 4.18 20.74 -5.13
N LYS A 49 4.42 21.54 -6.18
CA LYS A 49 3.51 21.66 -7.34
C LYS A 49 3.20 20.33 -8.04
N LYS A 50 4.09 19.33 -7.93
CA LYS A 50 3.98 18.03 -8.60
C LYS A 50 4.07 16.83 -7.65
N ARG A 51 4.41 17.02 -6.37
CA ARG A 51 4.76 15.92 -5.45
C ARG A 51 4.22 16.20 -4.05
N VAL A 52 3.81 15.15 -3.36
CA VAL A 52 3.40 15.19 -1.94
C VAL A 52 4.40 14.36 -1.15
N TYR A 53 4.99 14.94 -0.12
CA TYR A 53 5.94 14.26 0.76
C TYR A 53 5.21 13.81 2.02
N LEU A 54 5.33 12.52 2.31
CA LEU A 54 4.70 11.88 3.44
C LEU A 54 5.80 11.42 4.41
N LYS A 55 5.67 11.76 5.69
CA LYS A 55 6.36 11.03 6.76
C LYS A 55 5.62 9.70 6.91
N VAL A 56 6.17 8.65 6.33
CA VAL A 56 5.54 7.33 6.25
C VAL A 56 5.62 6.63 7.60
N ASN A 57 4.47 6.19 8.12
CA ASN A 57 4.39 5.35 9.31
C ASN A 57 4.23 3.87 8.93
N SER A 58 3.48 3.58 7.87
CA SER A 58 3.23 2.22 7.40
C SER A 58 3.01 2.17 5.90
N VAL A 59 3.49 1.09 5.27
CA VAL A 59 3.30 0.80 3.84
C VAL A 59 2.62 -0.55 3.70
N LYS A 60 1.45 -0.59 3.06
CA LYS A 60 0.81 -1.83 2.64
C LYS A 60 1.01 -2.03 1.15
N HIS A 61 1.75 -3.07 0.79
CA HIS A 61 2.01 -3.43 -0.60
C HIS A 61 0.81 -4.16 -1.20
N ALA A 62 0.41 -3.78 -2.41
CA ALA A 62 -0.77 -4.36 -3.07
C ALA A 62 -0.63 -5.87 -3.36
N GLY A 63 0.60 -6.32 -3.62
CA GLY A 63 0.89 -7.70 -4.06
C GLY A 63 1.35 -8.64 -2.95
N LYS A 64 1.50 -8.19 -1.71
CA LYS A 64 1.80 -9.09 -0.58
C LYS A 64 0.48 -9.59 0.00
N VAL A 65 -0.18 -10.49 -0.73
CA VAL A 65 -1.06 -11.45 -0.08
C VAL A 65 -0.13 -12.24 0.83
N HIS A 66 -0.28 -12.09 2.14
CA HIS A 66 0.31 -13.06 3.05
C HIS A 66 -0.29 -14.39 2.63
N THR A 67 0.49 -15.22 1.91
CA THR A 67 0.25 -16.65 1.87
C THR A 67 0.48 -17.09 3.31
N SER A 68 -0.54 -16.92 4.14
CA SER A 68 -0.61 -17.36 5.54
C SER A 68 -0.63 -18.88 5.64
N PHE A 69 -0.46 -19.56 4.51
CA PHE A 69 -0.10 -20.95 4.46
C PHE A 69 1.36 -21.03 4.90
N PHE A 70 1.56 -21.43 6.16
CA PHE A 70 2.73 -22.19 6.53
C PHE A 70 3.05 -23.13 5.35
N PRO A 71 4.25 -23.07 4.77
CA PRO A 71 4.53 -23.61 3.43
C PRO A 71 4.23 -25.12 3.28
N PHE A 72 4.01 -25.82 4.40
CA PHE A 72 3.74 -27.24 4.43
C PHE A 72 2.42 -27.64 5.10
N ILE A 73 1.75 -26.79 5.88
CA ILE A 73 0.52 -27.21 6.62
C ILE A 73 -0.66 -27.41 5.67
N LEU A 74 -0.91 -26.45 4.78
CA LEU A 74 -2.00 -26.57 3.81
C LEU A 74 -1.83 -27.78 2.86
N PRO A 75 -0.66 -28.00 2.22
CA PRO A 75 -0.49 -29.15 1.34
C PRO A 75 -0.51 -30.49 2.09
N LEU A 76 0.00 -30.59 3.32
CA LEU A 76 -0.07 -31.83 4.11
C LEU A 76 -1.51 -32.23 4.43
N VAL A 77 -2.33 -31.28 4.88
CA VAL A 77 -3.75 -31.55 5.19
C VAL A 77 -4.54 -31.88 3.91
N LEU A 78 -4.30 -31.17 2.79
CA LEU A 78 -4.93 -31.52 1.51
C LEU A 78 -4.56 -32.93 1.04
N PHE A 79 -3.27 -33.28 1.14
CA PHE A 79 -2.79 -34.61 0.76
C PHE A 79 -3.40 -35.71 1.63
N ASP A 80 -3.46 -35.50 2.94
CA ASP A 80 -4.03 -36.46 3.89
C ASP A 80 -5.53 -36.69 3.66
N LEU A 81 -6.30 -35.61 3.47
CA LEU A 81 -7.72 -35.70 3.11
C LEU A 81 -7.93 -36.43 1.77
N LEU A 82 -7.09 -36.14 0.78
CA LEU A 82 -7.15 -36.81 -0.52
C LEU A 82 -6.84 -38.30 -0.39
N ALA A 83 -5.85 -38.66 0.43
CA ALA A 83 -5.48 -40.04 0.68
C ALA A 83 -6.63 -40.82 1.32
N ILE A 84 -7.32 -40.25 2.31
CA ILE A 84 -8.50 -40.87 2.95
C ILE A 84 -9.63 -41.07 1.94
N VAL A 85 -9.96 -40.05 1.14
CA VAL A 85 -11.02 -40.15 0.12
C VAL A 85 -10.68 -41.20 -0.94
N LEU A 86 -9.41 -41.25 -1.37
CA LEU A 86 -8.96 -42.22 -2.37
C LEU A 86 -8.97 -43.65 -1.82
N LEU A 87 -8.61 -43.83 -0.54
CA LEU A 87 -8.66 -45.13 0.14
C LEU A 87 -10.11 -45.59 0.37
N ASP A 88 -11.01 -44.69 0.79
CA ASP A 88 -12.43 -44.97 0.99
C ASP A 88 -13.14 -45.35 -0.32
N THR A 89 -12.82 -44.64 -1.41
CA THR A 89 -13.38 -44.90 -2.75
C THR A 89 -13.00 -46.28 -3.27
N ARG A 90 -11.74 -46.72 -3.10
CA ARG A 90 -11.33 -48.08 -3.48
C ARG A 90 -12.07 -49.15 -2.68
N ARG A 91 -12.32 -48.90 -1.39
CA ARG A 91 -13.03 -49.84 -0.53
C ARG A 91 -14.47 -50.05 -1.00
N ARG A 92 -15.15 -49.01 -1.47
CA ARG A 92 -16.50 -49.11 -2.05
C ARG A 92 -16.58 -49.77 -3.44
N ILE A 93 -15.48 -49.86 -4.18
CA ILE A 93 -15.47 -50.50 -5.51
C ILE A 93 -15.20 -52.02 -5.41
N ILE A 94 -14.60 -52.48 -4.31
CA ILE A 94 -14.18 -53.88 -4.10
C ILE A 94 -15.23 -54.70 -3.31
N PHE A 95 -16.24 -54.05 -2.71
CA PHE A 95 -17.43 -54.69 -2.13
C PHE A 95 -18.61 -54.56 -3.09
#